data_AF-A0A3C1EMH3-F1
#
_entry.id   AF-A0A3C1EMH3-F1
#
_cell.length_a   1.000
_cell.length_b   1.000
_cell.length_c   1.000
_cell.angle_alpha   90.00
_cell.angle_beta   90.00
_cell.angle_gamma   90.00
#
_symmetry.space_group_name_H-M   'P 1'
#
loop_
_entity.id
_entity.type
_entity.pdbx_description
1 polymer ?
#
loop_
_entity_poly.entity_id
_entity_poly.type
_entity_poly.pdbx_seq_one_letter_code
_entity_poly.pdbx_strand_id
1 'polypeptide(L)'
;MMDMDTTEKLRVAKARMREACIHAALANTPASVRVIRIRRTLSGRAYSPEEIAVPRPITRRAIHVFLHECAHVALGHVGANKAAQFGPTLPHVGPGPVRAAPRPKYARKPRHVEEYEAERWAFDRMRESGIPVPRKSLRRAKSYVAYKIRQARRRGAKTVDREALRWAGEATP
;
A
#
# COMPACT_ATOMS: atom_id res chain seq x y z
N MET A 1 -16.10 36.91 22.89
CA MET A 1 -15.65 35.69 22.16
C MET A 1 -16.92 35.02 21.65
N MET A 2 -17.25 35.09 20.35
CA MET A 2 -18.48 34.45 19.85
C MET A 2 -18.25 32.94 19.77
N ASP A 3 -19.05 32.17 20.50
CA ASP A 3 -19.09 30.72 20.37
C ASP A 3 -19.47 30.33 18.94
N MET A 4 -18.56 29.67 18.23
CA MET A 4 -18.86 29.16 16.89
C MET A 4 -19.96 28.09 16.98
N ASP A 5 -20.94 28.19 16.08
CA ASP A 5 -21.97 27.17 15.89
C ASP A 5 -21.35 25.77 15.66
N THR A 6 -22.05 24.72 16.10
CA THR A 6 -21.61 23.32 16.00
C THR A 6 -21.35 22.92 14.55
N THR A 7 -22.16 23.42 13.60
CA THR A 7 -21.99 23.17 12.17
C THR A 7 -20.65 23.70 11.67
N GLU A 8 -20.30 24.91 12.10
CA GLU A 8 -19.07 25.57 11.71
C GLU A 8 -17.85 24.88 12.32
N LYS A 9 -17.93 24.49 13.60
CA LYS A 9 -16.91 23.66 14.27
C LYS A 9 -16.65 22.36 13.50
N LEU A 10 -17.70 21.67 13.04
CA LEU A 10 -17.59 20.46 12.23
C LEU A 10 -16.97 20.72 10.85
N ARG A 11 -17.33 21.84 10.20
CA ARG A 11 -16.77 22.23 8.90
C ARG A 11 -15.27 22.46 8.99
N VAL A 12 -14.83 23.24 9.98
CA VAL A 12 -13.41 23.52 10.25
C VAL A 12 -12.65 22.22 10.57
N ALA A 13 -13.20 21.36 11.44
CA ALA A 13 -12.57 20.09 11.77
C ALA A 13 -12.41 19.16 10.56
N LYS A 14 -13.43 19.10 9.68
CA LYS A 14 -13.35 18.33 8.42
C LYS A 14 -12.29 18.90 7.47
N ALA A 15 -12.18 20.22 7.36
CA ALA A 15 -11.17 20.87 6.53
C ALA A 15 -9.76 20.54 7.02
N ARG A 16 -9.50 20.68 8.33
CA ARG A 16 -8.22 20.32 8.96
C ARG A 16 -7.87 18.85 8.74
N MET A 17 -8.82 17.94 8.92
CA MET A 17 -8.60 16.51 8.68
C MET A 17 -8.29 16.22 7.20
N ARG A 18 -8.96 16.90 6.27
CA ARG A 18 -8.69 16.79 4.83
C ARG A 18 -7.27 17.23 4.50
N GLU A 19 -6.85 18.37 5.04
CA GLU A 19 -5.49 18.90 4.86
C GLU A 19 -4.43 17.96 5.42
N ALA A 20 -4.62 17.47 6.66
CA ALA A 20 -3.72 16.50 7.27
C ALA A 20 -3.60 15.22 6.43
N CYS A 21 -4.70 14.70 5.88
CA CYS A 21 -4.67 13.53 5.00
C CYS A 21 -3.91 13.81 3.70
N ILE A 22 -4.09 14.99 3.09
CA ILE A 22 -3.36 15.37 1.86
C ILE A 22 -1.88 15.51 2.14
N HIS A 23 -1.51 16.19 3.23
CA HIS A 23 -0.11 16.34 3.65
C HIS A 23 0.55 14.99 3.90
N ALA A 24 -0.12 14.10 4.63
CA ALA A 24 0.37 12.74 4.88
C ALA A 24 0.53 11.94 3.57
N ALA A 25 -0.38 12.09 2.60
CA ALA A 25 -0.23 11.43 1.30
C ALA A 25 1.00 11.95 0.55
N LEU A 26 1.19 13.27 0.47
CA LEU A 26 2.32 13.88 -0.23
C LEU A 26 3.66 13.48 0.40
N ALA A 27 3.76 13.51 1.72
CA ALA A 27 4.99 13.16 2.44
C ALA A 27 5.40 11.69 2.29
N ASN A 28 4.44 10.80 1.99
CA ASN A 28 4.64 9.35 1.98
C ASN A 28 4.54 8.72 0.58
N THR A 29 4.23 9.51 -0.45
CA THR A 29 4.25 9.03 -1.83
C THR A 29 5.71 8.87 -2.25
N PRO A 30 6.19 7.67 -2.62
CA PRO A 30 7.56 7.51 -3.10
C PRO A 30 7.78 8.35 -4.36
N ALA A 31 8.97 8.96 -4.50
CA ALA A 31 9.26 9.87 -5.62
C ALA A 31 9.11 9.23 -7.01
N SER A 32 9.28 7.91 -7.11
CA SER A 32 9.08 7.16 -8.36
C SER A 32 7.61 6.93 -8.72
N VAL A 33 6.67 7.20 -7.81
CA VAL A 33 5.27 6.81 -7.95
C VAL A 33 4.42 7.92 -8.53
N ARG A 34 3.71 7.57 -9.60
CA ARG A 34 2.65 8.36 -10.21
C ARG A 34 1.29 7.78 -9.87
N VAL A 35 0.38 8.64 -9.40
CA VAL A 35 -1.04 8.29 -9.24
C VAL A 35 -1.71 8.37 -10.61
N ILE A 36 -1.89 7.24 -11.28
CA ILE A 36 -2.44 7.18 -12.64
C ILE A 36 -3.97 7.29 -12.68
N ARG A 37 -4.65 7.01 -11.57
CA ARG A 37 -6.11 7.05 -11.49
C ARG A 37 -6.60 7.31 -10.07
N ILE A 38 -7.48 8.30 -9.93
CA ILE A 38 -8.27 8.49 -8.71
C ILE A 38 -9.50 7.58 -8.75
N ARG A 39 -9.58 6.62 -7.82
CA ARG A 39 -10.70 5.68 -7.74
C ARG A 39 -11.87 6.31 -6.97
N ARG A 40 -13.10 6.09 -7.46
CA ARG A 40 -14.35 6.50 -6.79
C ARG A 40 -14.68 5.61 -5.58
N THR A 41 -14.14 4.39 -5.56
CA THR A 41 -14.35 3.40 -4.50
C THR A 41 -13.19 3.43 -3.49
N LEU A 42 -13.45 2.99 -2.25
CA LEU A 42 -12.43 2.82 -1.20
C LEU A 42 -11.60 1.55 -1.44
N SER A 43 -10.87 1.53 -2.54
CA SER A 43 -10.01 0.43 -2.96
C SER A 43 -8.80 1.00 -3.70
N GLY A 44 -7.63 0.44 -3.49
CA GLY A 44 -6.40 0.81 -4.17
C GLY A 44 -5.89 -0.32 -5.08
N ARG A 45 -4.86 -0.03 -5.86
CA ARG A 45 -3.99 -1.01 -6.50
C ARG A 45 -2.67 -0.37 -6.92
N ALA A 46 -1.56 -0.93 -6.46
CA ALA A 46 -0.24 -0.74 -7.05
C ALA A 46 -0.06 -1.68 -8.26
N TYR A 47 0.18 -1.12 -9.44
CA TYR A 47 0.37 -1.88 -10.69
C TYR A 47 1.85 -2.22 -10.91
N SER A 48 2.73 -1.26 -10.63
CA SER A 48 4.18 -1.36 -10.76
C SER A 48 4.86 -0.53 -9.67
N PRO A 49 6.19 -0.56 -9.56
CA PRO A 49 6.93 0.35 -8.67
C PRO A 49 6.76 1.84 -8.97
N GLU A 50 6.14 2.19 -10.10
CA GLU A 50 5.97 3.56 -10.58
C GLU A 50 4.51 3.99 -10.67
N GLU A 51 3.54 3.07 -10.59
CA GLU A 51 2.14 3.37 -10.89
C GLU A 51 1.15 2.81 -9.88
N ILE A 52 0.32 3.70 -9.31
CA ILE A 52 -0.75 3.35 -8.37
C ILE A 52 -2.10 3.95 -8.79
N ALA A 53 -3.18 3.23 -8.52
CA ALA A 53 -4.56 3.74 -8.61
C ALA A 53 -5.23 3.68 -7.24
N VAL A 54 -5.59 4.83 -6.70
CA VAL A 54 -5.97 4.98 -5.28
C VAL A 54 -7.14 5.95 -5.13
N PRO A 55 -7.93 5.87 -4.04
CA PRO A 55 -8.93 6.89 -3.75
C PRO A 55 -8.28 8.23 -3.39
N ARG A 56 -9.04 9.32 -3.51
CA ARG A 56 -8.54 10.64 -3.09
C ARG A 56 -8.34 10.66 -1.56
N PRO A 57 -7.15 10.99 -1.03
CA PRO A 57 -6.84 10.89 0.39
C PRO A 57 -7.38 12.08 1.19
N ILE A 58 -8.70 12.25 1.22
CA ILE A 58 -9.38 13.37 1.92
C ILE A 58 -10.12 12.94 3.18
N THR A 59 -10.13 11.64 3.47
CA THR A 59 -10.73 11.08 4.68
C THR A 59 -9.79 10.04 5.29
N ARG A 60 -9.92 9.79 6.59
CA ARG A 60 -9.15 8.77 7.34
C ARG A 60 -9.16 7.38 6.68
N ARG A 61 -10.28 6.99 6.08
CA ARG A 61 -10.40 5.69 5.39
C ARG A 61 -9.73 5.71 4.01
N ALA A 62 -9.81 6.83 3.30
CA ALA A 62 -9.18 6.95 1.99
C ALA A 62 -7.66 7.07 2.10
N ILE A 63 -7.14 7.83 3.06
CA ILE A 63 -5.69 7.92 3.31
C ILE A 63 -5.11 6.57 3.73
N HIS A 64 -5.83 5.78 4.54
CA HIS A 64 -5.42 4.41 4.87
C HIS A 64 -5.18 3.57 3.61
N VAL A 65 -6.15 3.53 2.69
CA VAL A 65 -6.01 2.80 1.42
C VAL A 65 -4.87 3.38 0.57
N PHE A 66 -4.76 4.71 0.50
CA PHE A 66 -3.70 5.37 -0.25
C PHE A 66 -2.30 4.97 0.26
N LEU A 67 -2.08 5.04 1.58
CA LEU A 67 -0.82 4.68 2.21
C LEU A 67 -0.53 3.18 2.08
N HIS A 68 -1.56 2.33 2.13
CA HIS A 68 -1.39 0.89 1.90
C HIS A 68 -0.80 0.59 0.51
N GLU A 69 -1.28 1.24 -0.54
CA GLU A 69 -0.69 1.05 -1.88
C GLU A 69 0.72 1.67 -1.99
N CYS A 70 0.97 2.81 -1.33
CA CYS A 70 2.32 3.37 -1.25
C CYS A 70 3.29 2.42 -0.54
N ALA A 71 2.82 1.72 0.49
CA ALA A 71 3.60 0.73 1.22
C ALA A 71 4.03 -0.42 0.31
N HIS A 72 3.15 -0.91 -0.57
CA HIS A 72 3.51 -1.95 -1.53
C HIS A 72 4.67 -1.53 -2.44
N VAL A 73 4.73 -0.25 -2.82
CA VAL A 73 5.85 0.27 -3.60
C VAL A 73 7.09 0.46 -2.73
N ALA A 74 6.97 1.16 -1.60
CA ALA A 74 8.07 1.50 -0.72
C ALA A 74 8.81 0.27 -0.17
N LEU A 75 8.09 -0.84 0.04
CA LEU A 75 8.63 -2.10 0.56
C LEU A 75 8.99 -3.09 -0.56
N GLY A 76 8.84 -2.72 -1.84
CA GLY A 76 9.19 -3.56 -2.98
C GLY A 76 8.28 -4.78 -3.18
N HIS A 77 7.02 -4.73 -2.70
CA HIS A 77 6.03 -5.80 -2.89
C HIS A 77 5.51 -5.89 -4.33
N VAL A 78 5.68 -4.82 -5.11
CA VAL A 78 5.48 -4.82 -6.56
C VAL A 78 6.81 -4.99 -7.27
N GLY A 79 6.94 -6.05 -8.06
CA GLY A 79 8.14 -6.26 -8.87
C GLY A 79 8.12 -5.41 -10.15
N ALA A 80 9.29 -4.99 -10.62
CA ALA A 80 9.44 -4.45 -11.96
C ALA A 80 8.87 -5.44 -12.98
N ASN A 81 8.06 -4.94 -13.92
CA ASN A 81 7.51 -5.75 -15.00
C ASN A 81 8.67 -6.44 -15.75
N LYS A 82 8.58 -7.76 -15.95
CA LYS A 82 9.48 -8.52 -16.83
C LYS A 82 9.47 -8.01 -18.28
N ALA A 83 8.52 -7.16 -18.65
CA ALA A 83 8.37 -6.61 -19.99
C ALA A 83 9.58 -5.76 -20.46
N ALA A 84 10.44 -5.27 -19.55
CA ALA A 84 11.68 -4.60 -19.94
C ALA A 84 12.81 -5.56 -20.40
N GLN A 85 12.58 -6.87 -20.51
CA GLN A 85 13.54 -7.82 -21.10
C GLN A 85 13.53 -7.86 -22.63
N PHE A 86 12.52 -7.28 -23.27
CA PHE A 86 12.48 -7.10 -24.71
C PHE A 86 12.36 -5.60 -24.97
N GLY A 87 13.49 -4.93 -25.20
CA GLY A 87 13.49 -3.56 -25.71
C GLY A 87 12.78 -3.50 -27.07
N PRO A 88 12.40 -2.30 -27.56
CA PRO A 88 11.81 -2.17 -28.89
C PRO A 88 12.74 -2.83 -29.91
N THR A 89 12.23 -3.81 -30.64
CA THR A 89 12.94 -4.46 -31.76
C THR A 89 13.20 -3.40 -32.82
N LEU A 90 14.35 -2.76 -32.73
CA LEU A 90 14.89 -1.95 -33.80
C LEU A 90 15.71 -2.87 -34.73
N PRO A 91 15.54 -2.77 -36.06
CA PRO A 91 16.29 -3.60 -37.01
C PRO A 91 17.68 -2.98 -37.22
N HIS A 92 18.70 -3.43 -36.49
CA HIS A 92 20.06 -2.93 -36.68
C HIS A 92 21.08 -4.06 -36.76
N VAL A 93 21.79 -4.09 -37.88
CA VAL A 93 22.97 -4.89 -38.17
C VAL A 93 24.12 -4.38 -37.29
N GLY A 94 24.41 -5.05 -36.18
CA GLY A 94 25.53 -4.75 -35.29
C GLY A 94 25.63 -5.78 -34.15
N PRO A 95 26.83 -5.98 -33.54
CA PRO A 95 26.97 -6.88 -32.40
C PRO A 95 26.10 -6.36 -31.25
N GLY A 96 25.07 -7.13 -30.92
CA GLY A 96 24.01 -6.74 -30.00
C GLY A 96 24.51 -6.37 -28.60
N PRO A 97 23.70 -5.63 -27.81
CA PRO A 97 24.10 -5.20 -26.48
C PRO A 97 24.44 -6.41 -25.61
N VAL A 98 25.58 -6.34 -24.92
CA VAL A 98 26.06 -7.34 -23.97
C VAL A 98 24.93 -7.62 -22.98
N ARG A 99 24.44 -8.87 -22.93
CA ARG A 99 23.38 -9.29 -22.01
C ARG A 99 23.75 -8.87 -20.58
N ALA A 100 23.01 -7.90 -20.03
CA ALA A 100 23.14 -7.55 -18.63
C ALA A 100 22.93 -8.80 -17.76
N ALA A 101 23.82 -9.04 -16.80
CA ALA A 101 23.77 -10.19 -15.92
C ALA A 101 22.38 -10.33 -15.27
N PRO A 102 21.82 -11.56 -15.14
CA PRO A 102 20.53 -11.75 -14.52
C PRO A 102 20.58 -11.28 -13.07
N ARG A 103 19.71 -10.32 -12.69
CA ARG A 103 19.57 -9.89 -11.29
C ARG A 103 19.21 -11.13 -10.43
N PRO A 104 19.74 -11.23 -9.18
CA PRO A 104 19.43 -12.34 -8.30
C PRO A 104 17.92 -12.47 -8.11
N LYS A 105 17.39 -13.69 -8.29
CA LYS A 105 15.98 -14.02 -8.04
C LYS A 105 15.74 -14.03 -6.53
N TYR A 106 15.53 -12.87 -5.92
CA TYR A 106 14.97 -12.83 -4.57
C TYR A 106 13.61 -13.53 -4.61
N ALA A 107 13.44 -14.58 -3.81
CA ALA A 107 12.15 -15.26 -3.67
C ALA A 107 11.13 -14.22 -3.22
N ARG A 108 10.06 -14.03 -4.00
CA ARG A 108 8.98 -13.11 -3.63
C ARG A 108 8.44 -13.51 -2.26
N LYS A 109 8.27 -12.52 -1.38
CA LYS A 109 7.66 -12.76 -0.06
C LYS A 109 6.28 -13.40 -0.25
N PRO A 110 5.84 -14.27 0.67
CA PRO A 110 4.47 -14.75 0.65
C PRO A 110 3.49 -13.58 0.74
N ARG A 111 2.38 -13.64 -0.01
CA ARG A 111 1.39 -12.55 -0.07
C ARG A 111 0.87 -12.12 1.29
N HIS A 112 0.69 -13.04 2.25
CA HIS A 112 0.22 -12.67 3.58
C HIS A 112 1.22 -11.79 4.35
N VAL A 113 2.52 -11.93 4.09
CA VAL A 113 3.57 -11.10 4.68
C VAL A 113 3.55 -9.71 4.06
N GLU A 114 3.48 -9.63 2.73
CA GLU A 114 3.42 -8.34 2.01
C GLU A 114 2.23 -7.48 2.49
N GLU A 115 1.06 -8.11 2.68
CA GLU A 115 -0.16 -7.45 3.13
C GLU A 115 -0.07 -7.03 4.60
N TYR A 116 0.54 -7.86 5.46
CA TYR A 116 0.82 -7.52 6.85
C TYR A 116 1.75 -6.32 6.97
N GLU A 117 2.88 -6.34 6.27
CA GLU A 117 3.87 -5.27 6.27
C GLU A 117 3.27 -3.97 5.72
N ALA A 118 2.49 -4.05 4.63
CA ALA A 118 1.81 -2.90 4.04
C ALA A 118 0.80 -2.25 4.99
N GLU A 119 -0.01 -3.06 5.70
CA GLU A 119 -0.99 -2.56 6.66
C GLU A 119 -0.33 -1.94 7.90
N ARG A 120 0.75 -2.56 8.41
CA ARG A 120 1.54 -2.00 9.51
C ARG A 120 2.12 -0.65 9.14
N TRP A 121 2.79 -0.59 7.99
CA TRP A 121 3.38 0.62 7.47
C TRP A 121 2.34 1.74 7.32
N ALA A 122 1.18 1.44 6.72
CA ALA A 122 0.12 2.43 6.53
C ALA A 122 -0.40 2.98 7.86
N PHE A 123 -0.63 2.13 8.87
CA PHE A 123 -1.09 2.58 10.19
C PHE A 123 -0.03 3.37 10.96
N ASP A 124 1.24 2.99 10.82
CA ASP A 124 2.33 3.71 11.48
C ASP A 124 2.50 5.10 10.87
N ARG A 125 2.46 5.23 9.54
CA ARG A 125 2.47 6.55 8.85
C ARG A 125 1.26 7.42 9.20
N MET A 126 0.07 6.82 9.37
CA MET A 126 -1.10 7.56 9.87
C MET A 126 -0.85 8.13 11.28
N ARG A 127 -0.29 7.32 12.19
CA ARG A 127 0.02 7.75 13.57
C ARG A 127 1.09 8.83 13.60
N GLU A 128 2.17 8.64 12.86
CA GLU A 128 3.26 9.62 12.71
C GLU A 128 2.73 10.96 12.18
N SER A 129 1.73 10.93 11.28
CA SER A 129 1.07 12.14 10.76
C SER A 129 -0.02 12.72 11.67
N GLY A 130 -0.19 12.19 12.89
CA GLY A 130 -1.23 12.62 13.82
C GLY A 130 -2.66 12.27 13.40
N ILE A 131 -2.84 11.37 12.41
CA ILE A 131 -4.15 10.95 11.91
C ILE A 131 -4.64 9.72 12.70
N PRO A 132 -5.77 9.82 13.44
CA PRO A 132 -6.27 8.68 14.19
C PRO A 132 -6.68 7.52 13.29
N VAL A 133 -6.15 6.33 13.56
CA VAL A 133 -6.49 5.09 12.84
C VAL A 133 -7.93 4.66 13.16
N PRO A 134 -8.85 4.56 12.18
CA PRO A 134 -10.21 4.11 12.44
C PRO A 134 -10.25 2.65 12.90
N ARG A 135 -10.94 2.36 14.02
CA ARG A 135 -11.10 0.98 14.55
C ARG A 135 -11.62 -0.01 13.49
N LYS A 136 -12.57 0.42 12.66
CA LYS A 136 -13.13 -0.39 11.56
C LYS A 136 -12.10 -0.70 10.47
N SER A 137 -11.17 0.23 10.19
CA SER A 137 -10.07 0.00 9.25
C SER A 137 -9.09 -1.03 9.82
N LEU A 138 -8.64 -0.86 11.07
CA LEU A 138 -7.75 -1.80 11.74
C LEU A 138 -8.33 -3.22 11.78
N ARG A 139 -9.61 -3.36 12.14
CA ARG A 139 -10.29 -4.67 12.16
C ARG A 139 -10.31 -5.31 10.77
N ARG A 140 -10.68 -4.55 9.73
CA ARG A 140 -10.72 -5.05 8.35
C ARG A 140 -9.34 -5.49 7.86
N ALA A 141 -8.31 -4.71 8.16
CA ALA A 141 -6.93 -5.02 7.81
C ALA A 141 -6.47 -6.34 8.44
N LYS A 142 -6.70 -6.52 9.75
CA LYS A 142 -6.43 -7.79 10.46
C LYS A 142 -7.17 -8.97 9.84
N SER A 143 -8.46 -8.82 9.57
CA SER A 143 -9.27 -9.87 8.93
C SER A 143 -8.78 -10.22 7.52
N TYR A 144 -8.27 -9.25 6.76
CA TYR A 144 -7.75 -9.47 5.43
C TYR A 144 -6.42 -10.22 5.44
N VAL A 145 -5.49 -9.86 6.34
CA VAL A 145 -4.26 -10.63 6.56
C VAL A 145 -4.57 -12.06 7.01
N ALA A 146 -5.50 -12.24 7.95
CA ALA A 146 -5.99 -13.57 8.36
C ALA A 146 -6.52 -14.39 7.16
N TYR A 147 -7.31 -13.76 6.29
CA TYR A 147 -7.79 -14.39 5.06
C TYR A 147 -6.63 -14.83 4.13
N LYS A 148 -5.61 -13.99 3.96
CA LYS A 148 -4.42 -14.33 3.14
C LYS A 148 -3.61 -15.48 3.74
N ILE A 149 -3.48 -15.52 5.06
CA ILE A 149 -2.86 -16.64 5.78
C ILE A 149 -3.62 -17.94 5.50
N ARG A 150 -4.94 -17.94 5.67
CA ARG A 150 -5.79 -19.11 5.37
C ARG A 150 -5.70 -19.51 3.90
N GLN A 151 -5.65 -18.54 2.99
CA GLN A 151 -5.48 -18.79 1.56
C GLN A 151 -4.12 -19.43 1.26
N ALA A 152 -3.04 -19.00 1.92
CA ALA A 152 -1.71 -19.60 1.78
C ALA A 152 -1.70 -21.05 2.28
N ARG A 153 -2.28 -21.32 3.45
CA ARG A 153 -2.42 -22.69 4.01
C ARG A 153 -3.20 -23.62 3.07
N ARG A 154 -4.34 -23.16 2.54
CA ARG A 154 -5.15 -23.92 1.57
C ARG A 154 -4.39 -24.25 0.27
N ARG A 155 -3.38 -23.43 -0.08
CA ARG A 155 -2.51 -23.63 -1.24
C ARG A 155 -1.25 -24.45 -0.91
N GLY A 156 -1.18 -25.06 0.28
CA GLY A 156 -0.08 -25.94 0.68
C GLY A 156 1.14 -25.23 1.27
N ALA A 157 1.01 -23.97 1.73
CA ALA A 157 2.10 -23.32 2.43
C ALA A 157 2.42 -24.08 3.74
N LYS A 158 3.62 -24.67 3.81
CA LYS A 158 4.10 -25.42 4.99
C LYS A 158 4.41 -24.50 6.18
N THR A 159 4.79 -23.26 5.90
CA THR A 159 5.13 -22.25 6.90
C THR A 159 4.33 -20.97 6.67
N VAL A 160 3.90 -20.37 7.77
CA VAL A 160 3.24 -19.05 7.79
C VAL A 160 4.07 -18.17 8.70
N ASP A 161 4.11 -16.88 8.37
CA ASP A 161 4.83 -15.90 9.17
C ASP A 161 4.15 -15.72 10.54
N ARG A 162 4.94 -15.83 11.62
CA ARG A 162 4.43 -15.80 12.99
C ARG A 162 3.96 -14.41 13.40
N GLU A 163 4.58 -13.35 12.89
CA GLU A 163 4.19 -11.98 13.21
C GLU A 163 2.88 -11.58 12.54
N ALA A 164 2.74 -11.89 11.26
CA ALA A 164 1.50 -11.69 10.52
C ALA A 164 0.33 -12.43 11.20
N LEU A 165 0.59 -13.66 11.68
CA LEU A 165 -0.41 -14.47 12.38
C LEU A 165 -0.82 -13.86 13.72
N ARG A 166 0.15 -13.51 14.58
CA ARG A 166 -0.11 -12.80 15.84
C ARG A 166 -0.87 -11.49 15.63
N TRP A 167 -0.46 -10.70 14.64
CA TRP A 167 -1.07 -9.40 14.36
C TRP A 167 -2.51 -9.53 13.89
N ALA A 168 -2.78 -10.53 13.04
CA ALA A 168 -4.12 -10.86 12.55
C ALA A 168 -5.06 -11.36 13.68
N GLY A 169 -4.51 -11.74 14.84
CA GLY A 169 -5.27 -12.26 15.97
C GLY A 169 -5.69 -13.72 15.79
N GLU A 170 -5.07 -14.45 14.86
CA GLU A 170 -5.15 -15.91 14.84
C GLU A 170 -4.11 -16.44 15.84
N ALA A 171 -4.53 -17.29 16.79
CA ALA A 171 -3.59 -17.94 17.69
C ALA A 171 -2.63 -18.84 16.89
N THR A 172 -1.36 -18.87 17.30
CA THR A 172 -0.39 -19.85 16.77
C THR A 172 -0.97 -21.23 17.06
N PRO A 173 -1.12 -22.12 16.06
CA PRO A 173 -1.52 -23.50 16.32
C PRO A 173 -0.50 -24.19 17.23
#